data_AF-A0A946Z240-F1
#
_entry.id   AF-A0A946Z240-F1
#
_cell.length_a   1.000
_cell.length_b   1.000
_cell.length_c   1.000
_cell.angle_alpha   90.00
_cell.angle_beta   90.00
_cell.angle_gamma   90.00
#
_symmetry.space_group_name_H-M   'P 1'
#
loop_
_entity.id
_entity.type
_entity.pdbx_description
1 polymer ?
#
loop_
_entity_poly.entity_id
_entity_poly.type
_entity_poly.pdbx_seq_one_letter_code
_entity_poly.pdbx_strand_id
1 'polypeptide(L)'
;MAVRVLLIAIALTLSACGDGSSVALSGPVSEYGLGVGECFDDPPDFEYDASAIIGTPCSQPHDNEIYAIGTATGSYPGEIELNELADDFCLAEFDGFIGLSW
;
A
#
# COMPACT_ATOMS: atom_id res chain seq x y z
N MET A 1 -19.10 28.33 -43.25
CA MET A 1 -19.51 27.67 -41.99
C MET A 1 -18.28 26.99 -41.42
N ALA A 2 -17.54 27.67 -40.54
CA ALA A 2 -16.35 27.12 -39.91
C ALA A 2 -16.76 26.50 -38.57
N VAL A 3 -16.77 25.18 -38.50
CA VAL A 3 -17.03 24.44 -37.25
C VAL A 3 -15.80 24.62 -36.36
N ARG A 4 -15.90 25.52 -35.38
CA ARG A 4 -14.90 25.64 -34.31
C ARG A 4 -15.14 24.51 -33.32
N VAL A 5 -14.36 23.43 -33.46
CA VAL A 5 -14.28 22.37 -32.46
C VAL A 5 -13.64 22.98 -31.21
N LEU A 6 -14.48 23.34 -30.24
CA LEU A 6 -14.04 23.80 -28.93
C LEU A 6 -13.44 22.58 -28.23
N LEU A 7 -12.11 22.54 -28.12
CA LEU A 7 -11.38 21.55 -27.34
C LEU A 7 -11.74 21.76 -25.86
N ILE A 8 -12.69 20.98 -25.36
CA ILE A 8 -12.93 20.87 -23.92
C ILE A 8 -11.80 20.00 -23.37
N ALA A 9 -10.74 20.62 -22.89
CA ALA A 9 -9.76 19.97 -22.04
C ALA A 9 -10.42 19.65 -20.70
N ILE A 10 -11.05 18.48 -20.60
CA ILE A 10 -11.45 17.92 -19.32
C ILE A 10 -10.15 17.54 -18.62
N ALA A 11 -9.67 18.41 -17.74
CA ALA A 11 -8.64 18.04 -16.78
C ALA A 11 -9.30 17.03 -15.82
N LEU A 12 -9.14 15.74 -16.12
CA LEU A 12 -9.34 14.70 -15.11
C LEU A 12 -8.23 14.92 -14.08
N THR A 13 -8.55 15.65 -13.02
CA THR A 13 -7.76 15.59 -11.79
C THR A 13 -8.02 14.22 -11.18
N LEU A 14 -7.34 13.19 -11.70
CA LEU A 14 -7.10 11.99 -10.92
C LEU A 14 -6.32 12.48 -9.71
N SER A 15 -7.00 12.60 -8.57
CA SER A 15 -6.32 12.62 -7.29
C SER A 15 -5.68 11.24 -7.18
N ALA A 16 -4.44 11.15 -7.63
CA ALA A 16 -3.58 10.01 -7.38
C ALA A 16 -3.32 10.01 -5.87
N CYS A 17 -4.00 9.14 -5.14
CA CYS A 17 -3.63 8.81 -3.78
C CYS A 17 -2.27 8.11 -3.86
N GLY A 18 -1.22 8.70 -3.27
CA GLY A 18 0.12 8.11 -3.06
C GLY A 18 0.93 7.76 -4.31
N ASP A 19 2.05 8.47 -4.54
CA ASP A 19 3.04 8.11 -5.57
C ASP A 19 3.75 6.79 -5.21
N GLY A 20 3.23 5.65 -5.71
CA GLY A 20 3.78 4.33 -5.36
C GLY A 20 3.25 3.13 -6.16
N SER A 21 3.21 3.20 -7.50
CA SER A 21 2.91 2.05 -8.38
C SER A 21 1.56 1.38 -8.14
N SER A 22 0.49 1.97 -8.68
CA SER A 22 -0.86 1.41 -8.71
C SER A 22 -0.89 -0.03 -9.26
N VAL A 23 -0.81 -1.01 -8.37
CA VAL A 23 -1.33 -2.35 -8.61
C VAL A 23 -2.69 -2.38 -7.95
N ALA A 24 -3.64 -1.70 -8.61
CA ALA A 24 -5.07 -1.75 -8.30
C ALA A 24 -5.65 -3.14 -8.62
N LEU A 25 -5.08 -4.19 -8.05
CA LEU A 25 -5.58 -5.55 -8.16
C LEU A 25 -6.50 -5.80 -6.99
N SER A 26 -7.81 -5.70 -7.22
CA SER A 26 -8.77 -6.40 -6.39
C SER A 26 -8.54 -7.90 -6.54
N GLY A 27 -7.95 -8.54 -5.53
CA GLY A 27 -7.71 -9.98 -5.53
C GLY A 27 -6.48 -10.41 -4.74
N PRO A 28 -6.18 -11.71 -4.76
CA PRO A 28 -5.02 -12.26 -4.07
C PRO A 28 -3.74 -11.65 -4.60
N VAL A 29 -2.95 -11.06 -3.70
CA VAL A 29 -1.61 -10.58 -3.97
C VAL A 29 -0.65 -11.20 -2.96
N SER A 30 0.61 -11.37 -3.35
CA SER A 30 1.65 -11.67 -2.37
C SER A 30 1.95 -10.41 -1.58
N GLU A 31 2.31 -10.58 -0.32
CA GLU A 31 2.82 -9.54 0.58
C GLU A 31 4.00 -8.75 -0.05
N TYR A 32 4.79 -9.39 -0.91
CA TYR A 32 5.90 -8.74 -1.63
C TYR A 32 5.44 -7.90 -2.84
N GLY A 33 4.15 -7.96 -3.19
CA GLY A 33 3.56 -7.26 -4.32
C GLY A 33 3.02 -5.87 -4.00
N LEU A 34 2.94 -5.49 -2.71
CA LEU A 34 2.42 -4.21 -2.27
C LEU A 34 3.56 -3.23 -1.92
N GLY A 35 3.33 -1.96 -2.23
CA GLY A 35 4.22 -0.84 -1.90
C GLY A 35 3.66 0.01 -0.76
N VAL A 36 4.47 0.95 -0.26
CA VAL A 36 4.00 1.97 0.68
C VAL A 36 2.84 2.77 0.06
N GLY A 37 1.75 2.92 0.78
CA GLY A 37 0.51 3.58 0.36
C GLY A 37 -0.54 2.63 -0.24
N GLU A 38 -0.23 1.34 -0.41
CA GLU A 38 -1.20 0.36 -0.94
C GLU A 38 -2.04 -0.24 0.19
N CYS A 39 -3.35 -0.33 -0.06
CA CYS A 39 -4.35 -0.83 0.89
C CYS A 39 -4.69 -2.32 0.64
N PHE A 40 -5.01 -3.04 1.71
CA PHE A 40 -5.39 -4.46 1.62
C PHE A 40 -6.30 -4.89 2.76
N ASP A 41 -6.95 -6.03 2.57
CA ASP A 41 -7.77 -6.70 3.57
C ASP A 41 -7.17 -8.04 3.98
N ASP A 42 -7.41 -8.41 5.23
CA ASP A 42 -7.14 -9.76 5.71
C ASP A 42 -8.11 -10.74 5.02
N PRO A 43 -7.65 -11.94 4.64
CA PRO A 43 -8.55 -12.97 4.15
C PRO A 43 -9.54 -13.39 5.26
N PRO A 44 -10.75 -13.85 4.90
CA PRO A 44 -11.78 -14.20 5.88
C PRO A 44 -11.39 -15.33 6.86
N ASP A 45 -10.39 -16.14 6.50
CA ASP A 45 -9.85 -17.24 7.31
C ASP A 45 -8.40 -16.95 7.78
N PHE A 46 -8.07 -15.68 8.09
CA PHE A 46 -6.71 -15.27 8.47
C PHE A 46 -6.23 -15.95 9.77
N GLU A 47 -5.46 -17.04 9.64
CA GLU A 47 -4.76 -17.73 10.72
C GLU A 47 -3.30 -17.28 10.85
N TYR A 48 -3.03 -15.98 10.71
CA TYR A 48 -1.67 -15.38 10.76
C TYR A 48 -0.72 -15.83 9.64
N ASP A 49 -1.25 -16.37 8.53
CA ASP A 49 -0.47 -16.63 7.33
C ASP A 49 -0.57 -15.42 6.38
N ALA A 50 0.43 -14.55 6.43
CA ALA A 50 0.52 -13.35 5.61
C ALA A 50 0.83 -13.64 4.12
N SER A 51 1.00 -14.91 3.72
CA SER A 51 1.38 -15.27 2.34
C SER A 51 0.29 -15.03 1.29
N ALA A 52 -0.93 -14.68 1.71
CA ALA A 52 -2.01 -14.30 0.82
C ALA A 52 -2.91 -13.22 1.46
N ILE A 53 -2.75 -11.98 0.98
CA ILE A 53 -3.61 -10.85 1.33
C ILE A 53 -4.47 -10.45 0.12
N ILE A 54 -5.52 -9.67 0.35
CA ILE A 54 -6.40 -9.18 -0.71
C ILE A 54 -6.10 -7.72 -0.95
N GLY A 55 -5.47 -7.40 -2.08
CA GLY A 55 -5.28 -6.00 -2.47
C GLY A 55 -6.65 -5.33 -2.65
N THR A 56 -6.84 -4.15 -2.04
CA THR A 56 -8.13 -3.46 -2.05
C THR A 56 -7.92 -2.01 -2.46
N PRO A 57 -8.67 -1.48 -3.46
CA PRO A 57 -8.53 -0.08 -3.83
C PRO A 57 -8.82 0.85 -2.66
N CYS A 58 -7.97 1.84 -2.40
CA CYS A 58 -8.13 2.82 -1.32
C CYS A 58 -9.52 3.50 -1.29
N SER A 59 -10.17 3.69 -2.45
CA SER A 59 -11.54 4.23 -2.55
C SER A 59 -12.65 3.31 -2.01
N GLN A 60 -12.34 2.05 -1.73
CA GLN A 60 -13.24 1.08 -1.12
C GLN A 60 -12.91 0.93 0.36
N PRO A 61 -13.87 0.50 1.21
CA PRO A 61 -13.56 0.11 2.58
C PRO A 61 -12.45 -0.93 2.59
N HIS A 62 -11.43 -0.72 3.42
CA HIS A 62 -10.30 -1.62 3.63
C HIS A 62 -9.83 -1.55 5.07
N ASP A 63 -9.14 -2.60 5.52
CA ASP A 63 -8.71 -2.75 6.92
C ASP A 63 -7.27 -2.31 7.16
N ASN A 64 -6.38 -2.45 6.16
CA ASN A 64 -4.94 -2.26 6.31
C ASN A 64 -4.33 -1.39 5.18
N GLU A 65 -3.20 -0.75 5.48
CA GLU A 65 -2.36 0.01 4.53
C GLU A 65 -0.87 -0.19 4.86
N ILE A 66 -0.05 -0.39 3.84
CA ILE A 66 1.41 -0.45 4.01
C ILE A 66 1.95 0.96 4.21
N TYR A 67 2.43 1.29 5.41
CA TYR A 67 2.94 2.62 5.71
C TYR A 67 4.47 2.74 5.67
N ALA A 68 5.19 1.63 5.75
CA ALA A 68 6.65 1.60 5.72
C ALA A 68 7.16 0.29 5.14
N ILE A 69 8.28 0.35 4.41
CA ILE A 69 9.02 -0.82 3.94
C ILE A 69 10.51 -0.60 4.24
N GLY A 70 11.08 -1.54 5.00
CA GLY A 70 12.49 -1.57 5.35
C GLY A 70 13.20 -2.75 4.72
N THR A 71 14.52 -2.65 4.56
CA THR A 71 15.37 -3.79 4.18
C THR A 71 16.43 -3.99 5.24
N ALA A 72 16.40 -5.16 5.90
CA ALA A 72 17.45 -5.55 6.82
C ALA A 72 18.77 -5.78 6.05
N THR A 73 19.86 -5.21 6.55
CA THR A 73 21.19 -5.35 5.93
C THR A 73 22.08 -6.27 6.74
N GLY A 74 22.94 -7.04 6.07
CA GLY A 74 23.90 -7.94 6.71
C GLY A 74 23.53 -9.41 6.55
N SER A 75 24.15 -10.26 7.36
CA SER A 75 23.81 -11.69 7.40
C SER A 75 22.47 -11.88 8.08
N TYR A 76 21.69 -12.88 7.65
CA TYR A 76 20.42 -13.22 8.28
C TYR A 76 20.62 -13.54 9.77
N PRO A 77 20.01 -12.76 10.69
CA PRO A 77 20.24 -12.91 12.13
C PRO A 77 19.44 -14.06 12.76
N GLY A 78 18.46 -14.59 12.02
CA GLY A 78 17.45 -15.52 12.54
C GLY A 78 16.10 -14.83 12.66
N GLU A 79 15.05 -15.63 12.80
CA GLU A 79 13.66 -15.16 12.73
C GLU A 79 13.32 -14.19 13.88
N ILE A 80 13.70 -14.53 15.10
CA ILE A 80 13.38 -13.73 16.30
C ILE A 80 13.98 -12.32 16.18
N GLU A 81 15.29 -12.23 15.92
CA GLU A 81 15.98 -10.95 15.83
C GLU A 81 15.54 -10.15 14.59
N LEU A 82 15.18 -10.81 13.49
CA LEU A 82 14.63 -10.13 12.32
C LEU A 82 13.25 -9.53 12.60
N ASN A 83 12.38 -10.24 13.33
CA ASN A 83 11.06 -9.74 13.73
C ASN A 83 11.19 -8.56 14.71
N GLU A 84 12.08 -8.65 15.69
CA GLU A 84 12.35 -7.53 16.61
C GLU A 84 12.85 -6.29 15.85
N LEU A 85 13.74 -6.47 14.86
CA LEU A 85 14.21 -5.38 14.02
C LEU A 85 13.08 -4.77 13.17
N ALA A 86 12.18 -5.59 12.65
CA ALA A 86 11.03 -5.13 11.87
C ALA A 86 10.05 -4.35 12.75
N ASP A 87 9.74 -4.83 13.95
CA ASP A 87 8.88 -4.16 14.92
C ASP A 87 9.44 -2.79 15.30
N ASP A 88 10.72 -2.73 15.69
CA ASP A 88 11.38 -1.47 16.06
C ASP A 88 11.37 -0.46 14.91
N PHE A 89 11.64 -0.91 13.69
CA PHE A 89 11.61 -0.06 12.49
C PHE A 89 10.21 0.47 12.22
N CYS A 90 9.22 -0.41 12.14
CA CYS A 90 7.85 -0.06 11.82
C CYS A 90 7.23 0.85 12.88
N LEU A 91 7.47 0.60 14.18
CA LEU A 91 7.02 1.47 15.26
C LEU A 91 7.63 2.88 15.16
N ALA A 92 8.89 3.01 14.73
CA ALA A 92 9.52 4.31 14.56
C ALA A 92 8.94 5.10 13.37
N GLU A 93 8.60 4.43 12.28
CA GLU A 93 8.01 5.05 11.08
C GLU A 93 6.52 5.41 11.27
N PHE A 94 5.82 4.71 12.17
CA PHE A 94 4.37 4.88 12.38
C PHE A 94 3.97 6.31 12.75
N ASP A 95 4.79 7.02 13.55
CA ASP A 95 4.55 8.42 13.93
C ASP A 95 4.48 9.36 12.71
N GLY A 96 5.20 9.05 11.64
CA GLY A 96 5.19 9.83 10.40
C GLY A 96 3.98 9.55 9.51
N PHE A 97 3.34 8.38 9.70
CA PHE A 97 2.18 7.95 8.93
C PHE A 97 0.86 8.47 9.51
N ILE A 98 0.73 8.49 10.84
CA ILE A 98 -0.52 8.90 11.49
C ILE A 98 -0.82 10.40 11.31
N GLY A 99 -2.10 10.74 11.19
CA GLY A 99 -2.56 12.12 11.08
C GLY A 99 -2.37 12.75 9.69
N LEU A 100 -1.86 12.00 8.72
CA LEU A 100 -1.92 12.36 7.30
C LEU A 100 -3.37 12.26 6.80
N SER A 101 -3.73 13.15 5.88
CA SER A 101 -4.99 13.01 5.15
C SER A 101 -4.80 11.94 4.07
N TRP A 102 -5.64 10.91 4.11
CA TRP A 102 -5.77 9.88 3.09
C TRP A 102 -6.52 10.38 1.84
#